data_AF-A0A937ANB4-F1
#
_entry.id   AF-A0A937ANB4-F1
#
_cell.length_a   1.000
_cell.length_b   1.000
_cell.length_c   1.000
_cell.angle_alpha   90.00
_cell.angle_beta   90.00
_cell.angle_gamma   90.00
#
_symmetry.space_group_name_H-M   'P 1'
#
loop_
_entity.id
_entity.type
_entity.pdbx_description
1 polymer ?
#
loop_
_entity_poly.entity_id
_entity_poly.type
_entity_poly.pdbx_seq_one_letter_code
_entity_poly.pdbx_strand_id
1 'polypeptide(L)'
;MMLTTRASIRTSRVLVCAAALTGLALLSGITGCSRTVVKDPLETNYPVTDDAAELAFWHSLPSRSAVSNDEGLHGLLLLADGVDEAGSYEARVQKAKDRGWISAGFDEDKDLAMRRGVLARCVVVICKIKGGVMLQALGPTERYSTRELGAMGVIPQGSSENQSITGLEYMSVIAAAQDQLNMSERKRQREGDVPEQPSAKPTEPTSPAQPSQPTQPTSTSEPAPAPATPPAPATSPATEPARMTPVG
;
A
#
# COMPACT_ATOMS: atom_id res chain seq x y z
N MET A 1 61.16 -64.07 8.45
CA MET A 1 59.70 -64.25 8.37
C MET A 1 59.09 -62.92 7.95
N MET A 2 58.84 -62.77 6.64
CA MET A 2 58.09 -61.66 6.07
C MET A 2 56.65 -62.13 5.87
N LEU A 3 55.65 -61.38 6.35
CA LEU A 3 54.32 -61.37 5.75
C LEU A 3 53.72 -59.97 5.84
N THR A 4 53.50 -59.46 4.64
CA THR A 4 53.07 -58.14 4.20
C THR A 4 51.62 -57.81 4.53
N THR A 5 51.39 -56.61 5.07
CA THR A 5 50.09 -55.98 5.26
C THR A 5 49.64 -55.29 3.97
N ARG A 6 48.49 -55.70 3.40
CA ARG A 6 47.75 -54.92 2.39
C ARG A 6 46.25 -55.05 2.65
N ALA A 7 45.64 -54.01 3.19
CA ALA A 7 44.20 -53.80 3.09
C ALA A 7 43.85 -52.32 3.35
N SER A 8 42.81 -51.84 2.67
CA SER A 8 42.06 -50.61 2.96
C SER A 8 42.52 -49.29 2.32
N ILE A 9 42.22 -49.09 1.02
CA ILE A 9 42.22 -47.75 0.39
C ILE A 9 40.96 -47.49 -0.48
N ARG A 10 40.05 -48.46 -0.69
CA ARG A 10 38.99 -48.33 -1.72
C ARG A 10 37.65 -47.72 -1.25
N THR A 11 37.39 -47.53 0.04
CA THR A 11 36.08 -47.07 0.54
C THR A 11 35.93 -45.55 0.72
N SER A 12 37.02 -44.77 0.71
CA SER A 12 36.94 -43.33 1.01
C SER A 12 36.47 -42.43 -0.15
N ARG A 13 36.43 -42.91 -1.39
CA ARG A 13 36.10 -42.06 -2.56
C ARG A 13 34.60 -41.95 -2.86
N VAL A 14 33.80 -42.93 -2.47
CA VAL A 14 32.34 -42.92 -2.75
C VAL A 14 31.58 -42.02 -1.78
N LEU A 15 32.07 -41.88 -0.54
CA LEU A 15 31.40 -41.09 0.51
C LEU A 15 31.57 -39.56 0.34
N VAL A 16 32.67 -39.12 -0.29
CA VAL A 16 32.95 -37.69 -0.54
C VAL A 16 32.07 -37.11 -1.66
N CYS A 17 31.75 -37.90 -2.69
CA CYS A 17 30.90 -37.43 -3.78
C CYS A 17 29.42 -37.26 -3.38
N ALA A 18 28.91 -38.08 -2.44
CA ALA A 18 27.52 -38.00 -1.99
C ALA A 18 27.24 -36.74 -1.16
N ALA A 19 28.19 -36.28 -0.34
CA ALA A 19 28.06 -35.07 0.47
C ALA A 19 28.12 -33.77 -0.38
N ALA A 20 28.89 -33.77 -1.48
CA ALA A 20 28.98 -32.61 -2.37
C ALA A 20 27.66 -32.34 -3.14
N LEU A 21 26.90 -33.38 -3.48
CA LEU A 21 25.63 -33.24 -4.20
C LEU A 21 24.47 -32.79 -3.30
N THR A 22 24.50 -33.09 -2.00
CA THR A 22 23.47 -32.62 -1.04
C THR A 22 23.67 -31.15 -0.65
N GLY A 23 24.93 -30.67 -0.58
CA GLY A 23 25.22 -29.26 -0.31
C GLY A 23 24.76 -28.30 -1.42
N LEU A 24 24.78 -28.74 -2.68
CA LEU A 24 24.40 -27.89 -3.81
C LEU A 24 22.87 -27.72 -3.95
N ALA A 25 22.09 -28.74 -3.56
CA ALA A 25 20.62 -28.68 -3.60
C ALA A 25 20.02 -27.77 -2.51
N LEU A 26 20.70 -27.59 -1.38
CA LEU A 26 20.27 -26.69 -0.30
C LEU A 26 20.52 -25.21 -0.60
N LEU A 27 21.41 -24.88 -1.54
CA LEU A 27 21.70 -23.48 -1.93
C LEU A 27 20.74 -22.93 -2.99
N SER A 28 20.08 -23.78 -3.79
CA SER A 28 19.19 -23.33 -4.87
C SER A 28 17.80 -22.87 -4.40
N GLY A 29 17.44 -23.09 -3.14
CA GLY A 29 16.13 -22.72 -2.57
C GLY A 29 16.00 -21.26 -2.12
N ILE A 30 17.06 -20.45 -2.21
CA ILE A 30 17.06 -19.04 -1.77
C ILE A 30 17.04 -18.08 -2.97
N THR A 31 16.40 -18.48 -4.08
CA THR A 31 15.95 -17.49 -5.07
C THR A 31 14.74 -16.78 -4.47
N GLY A 32 14.99 -15.80 -3.61
CA GLY A 32 13.96 -14.94 -3.05
C GLY A 32 13.16 -14.31 -4.19
N CYS A 33 11.84 -14.18 -4.01
CA CYS A 33 11.00 -13.43 -4.92
C CYS A 33 11.53 -12.00 -5.01
N SER A 34 12.31 -11.70 -6.06
CA SER A 34 12.80 -10.36 -6.32
C SER A 34 11.60 -9.42 -6.44
N ARG A 35 11.66 -8.31 -5.72
CA ARG A 35 10.62 -7.28 -5.80
C ARG A 35 10.61 -6.64 -7.19
N THR A 36 9.42 -6.25 -7.61
CA THR A 36 9.23 -5.53 -8.87
C THR A 36 9.94 -4.18 -8.81
N VAL A 37 10.80 -3.92 -9.78
CA VAL A 37 11.40 -2.60 -10.03
C VAL A 37 10.50 -1.82 -10.98
N VAL A 38 10.20 -0.57 -10.63
CA VAL A 38 9.45 0.37 -11.44
C VAL A 38 10.42 1.03 -12.41
N LYS A 39 10.34 0.72 -13.71
CA LYS A 39 11.34 1.12 -14.70
C LYS A 39 11.38 2.62 -14.98
N ASP A 40 10.20 3.27 -14.98
CA ASP A 40 10.04 4.67 -15.36
C ASP A 40 9.31 5.41 -14.24
N PRO A 41 9.93 5.64 -13.06
CA PRO A 41 9.31 6.37 -11.95
C PRO A 41 8.94 7.79 -12.36
N LEU A 42 7.87 8.33 -11.78
CA LEU A 42 7.48 9.73 -11.96
C LEU A 42 8.55 10.64 -11.34
N GLU A 43 8.75 11.81 -11.94
CA GLU A 43 9.61 12.84 -11.37
C GLU A 43 8.95 13.43 -10.13
N THR A 44 9.63 13.34 -8.99
CA THR A 44 9.15 13.83 -7.68
C THR A 44 10.00 15.00 -7.15
N ASN A 45 11.12 15.34 -7.78
CA ASN A 45 12.04 16.37 -7.30
C ASN A 45 11.87 17.70 -8.07
N TYR A 46 10.63 18.02 -8.39
CA TYR A 46 10.28 19.34 -8.92
C TYR A 46 10.27 20.40 -7.79
N PRO A 47 10.45 21.69 -8.12
CA PRO A 47 10.41 22.76 -7.12
C PRO A 47 9.06 22.80 -6.38
N VAL A 48 9.07 23.07 -5.08
CA VAL A 48 7.87 23.18 -4.23
C VAL A 48 6.86 24.23 -4.76
N THR A 49 7.31 25.21 -5.53
CA THR A 49 6.46 26.24 -6.14
C THR A 49 5.85 25.84 -7.49
N ASP A 50 6.11 24.61 -7.96
CA ASP A 50 5.61 24.11 -9.25
C ASP A 50 4.32 23.30 -9.08
N ASP A 51 3.22 24.02 -8.83
CA ASP A 51 1.87 23.44 -8.68
C ASP A 51 1.45 22.60 -9.91
N ALA A 52 1.97 22.95 -11.10
CA ALA A 52 1.67 22.23 -12.32
C ALA A 52 2.33 20.85 -12.35
N ALA A 53 3.58 20.75 -11.89
CA ALA A 53 4.27 19.46 -11.74
C ALA A 53 3.59 18.58 -10.67
N GLU A 54 3.15 19.16 -9.55
CA GLU A 54 2.41 18.42 -8.52
C GLU A 54 1.07 17.90 -9.03
N LEU A 55 0.31 18.75 -9.72
CA LEU A 55 -0.95 18.33 -10.33
C LEU A 55 -0.73 17.23 -11.38
N ALA A 56 0.34 17.34 -12.19
CA ALA A 56 0.72 16.31 -13.15
C ALA A 56 1.08 14.98 -12.47
N PHE A 57 1.80 15.02 -11.34
CA PHE A 57 2.10 13.83 -10.52
C PHE A 57 0.80 13.09 -10.12
N TRP A 58 -0.17 13.81 -9.52
CA TRP A 58 -1.44 13.22 -9.11
C TRP A 58 -2.27 12.67 -10.28
N HIS A 59 -2.28 13.35 -11.42
CA HIS A 59 -2.98 12.86 -12.62
C HIS A 59 -2.32 11.62 -13.24
N SER A 60 -1.01 11.48 -13.08
CA SER A 60 -0.25 10.36 -13.67
C SER A 60 -0.44 9.07 -12.87
N LEU A 61 -0.55 9.17 -11.54
CA LEU A 61 -0.58 8.03 -10.62
C LEU A 61 -1.62 6.95 -10.97
N PRO A 62 -2.91 7.24 -11.25
CA PRO A 62 -3.90 6.21 -11.54
C PRO A 62 -3.54 5.25 -12.69
N SER A 63 -2.72 5.70 -13.64
CA SER A 63 -2.30 4.89 -14.80
C SER A 63 -1.18 3.90 -14.49
N ARG A 64 -0.59 3.97 -13.28
CA ARG A 64 0.60 3.21 -12.90
C ARG A 64 0.25 1.79 -12.48
N SER A 65 0.96 0.82 -13.05
CA SER A 65 0.85 -0.59 -12.65
C SER A 65 1.46 -0.87 -11.27
N ALA A 66 2.41 -0.06 -10.83
CA ALA A 66 2.97 -0.07 -9.49
C ALA A 66 3.48 1.34 -9.13
N VAL A 67 3.35 1.71 -7.86
CA VAL A 67 3.91 2.94 -7.30
C VAL A 67 5.31 2.65 -6.76
N SER A 68 6.31 3.45 -7.09
CA SER A 68 7.67 3.31 -6.53
C SER A 68 7.73 3.79 -5.07
N ASN A 69 8.77 3.40 -4.34
CA ASN A 69 8.97 3.87 -2.97
C ASN A 69 9.09 5.41 -2.91
N ASP A 70 9.74 6.01 -3.89
CA ASP A 70 9.90 7.47 -3.94
C ASP A 70 8.57 8.20 -4.21
N GLU A 71 7.82 7.75 -5.22
CA GLU A 71 6.47 8.25 -5.52
C GLU A 71 5.55 8.15 -4.29
N GLY A 72 5.60 7.02 -3.59
CA GLY A 72 4.79 6.76 -2.42
C GLY A 72 5.15 7.64 -1.21
N LEU A 73 6.44 7.85 -0.92
CA LEU A 73 6.85 8.72 0.19
C LEU A 73 6.56 10.20 -0.12
N HIS A 74 6.74 10.61 -1.37
CA HIS A 74 6.39 11.95 -1.83
C HIS A 74 4.89 12.24 -1.61
N GLY A 75 4.00 11.37 -2.10
CA GLY A 75 2.55 11.56 -1.91
C GLY A 75 2.11 11.49 -0.43
N LEU A 76 2.81 10.74 0.42
CA LEU A 76 2.55 10.71 1.87
C LEU A 76 2.96 12.01 2.58
N LEU A 77 4.03 12.67 2.12
CA LEU A 77 4.42 13.98 2.63
C LEU A 77 3.41 15.06 2.22
N LEU A 78 2.95 15.03 0.96
CA LEU A 78 1.86 15.89 0.50
C LEU A 78 0.57 15.67 1.32
N LEU A 79 0.20 14.43 1.61
CA LEU A 79 -0.96 14.13 2.45
C LEU A 79 -0.84 14.71 3.87
N ALA A 80 0.34 14.61 4.49
CA ALA A 80 0.53 14.97 5.89
C ALA A 80 0.79 16.47 6.10
N ASP A 81 1.59 17.08 5.22
CA ASP A 81 2.10 18.45 5.37
C ASP A 81 1.47 19.42 4.35
N GLY A 82 0.82 18.91 3.30
CA GLY A 82 0.40 19.70 2.13
C GLY A 82 1.56 20.07 1.19
N VAL A 83 2.80 19.67 1.51
CA VAL A 83 4.01 20.02 0.77
C VAL A 83 5.13 19.00 1.00
N ASP A 84 5.96 18.77 -0.01
CA ASP A 84 7.17 17.96 0.10
C ASP A 84 8.44 18.82 -0.05
N GLU A 85 9.02 19.20 1.09
CA GLU A 85 10.27 19.98 1.16
C GLU A 85 11.55 19.13 1.10
N ALA A 86 11.44 17.79 1.02
CA ALA A 86 12.61 16.92 1.16
C ALA A 86 13.54 16.99 -0.07
N GLY A 87 13.00 17.22 -1.27
CA GLY A 87 13.74 17.42 -2.52
C GLY A 87 14.60 16.23 -3.01
N SER A 88 14.59 15.11 -2.30
CA SER A 88 15.28 13.86 -2.66
C SER A 88 14.70 12.67 -1.91
N TYR A 89 14.84 11.47 -2.47
CA TYR A 89 14.35 10.24 -1.85
C TYR A 89 14.96 10.00 -0.46
N GLU A 90 16.27 10.18 -0.32
CA GLU A 90 16.98 9.93 0.94
C GLU A 90 16.49 10.87 2.04
N ALA A 91 16.22 12.13 1.71
CA ALA A 91 15.64 13.09 2.64
C ALA A 91 14.19 12.72 3.02
N ARG A 92 13.39 12.20 2.08
CA ARG A 92 12.03 11.70 2.37
C ARG A 92 12.07 10.50 3.32
N VAL A 93 12.97 9.55 3.07
CA VAL A 93 13.18 8.38 3.94
C VAL A 93 13.58 8.83 5.34
N GLN A 94 14.53 9.78 5.47
CA GLN A 94 14.94 10.29 6.77
C GLN A 94 13.78 10.98 7.50
N LYS A 95 13.05 11.87 6.82
CA LYS A 95 11.87 12.55 7.37
C LYS A 95 10.78 11.57 7.81
N ALA A 96 10.55 10.50 7.03
CA ALA A 96 9.59 9.45 7.37
C ALA A 96 10.05 8.60 8.57
N LYS A 97 11.36 8.34 8.72
CA LYS A 97 11.93 7.65 9.91
C LYS A 97 11.79 8.51 11.16
N ASP A 98 12.13 9.80 11.07
CA ASP A 98 12.07 10.74 12.20
C ASP A 98 10.64 10.89 12.72
N ARG A 99 9.65 10.77 11.83
CA ARG A 99 8.21 10.79 12.17
C ARG A 99 7.64 9.43 12.57
N GLY A 100 8.44 8.37 12.54
CA GLY A 100 8.02 7.00 12.86
C GLY A 100 7.06 6.37 11.86
N TRP A 101 6.89 6.98 10.67
CA TRP A 101 6.00 6.51 9.61
C TRP A 101 6.46 5.16 9.05
N ILE A 102 7.77 5.02 8.88
CA ILE A 102 8.43 3.78 8.45
C ILE A 102 9.33 3.22 9.56
N SER A 103 9.84 2.00 9.37
CA SER A 103 10.77 1.40 10.34
C SER A 103 12.13 2.11 10.33
N ALA A 104 12.81 2.17 11.48
CA ALA A 104 14.14 2.78 11.57
C ALA A 104 15.17 2.10 10.64
N GLY A 105 15.03 0.78 10.45
CA GLY A 105 15.89 -0.03 9.57
C GLY A 105 15.45 -0.07 8.11
N PHE A 106 14.50 0.78 7.67
CA PHE A 106 14.10 0.83 6.27
C PHE A 106 15.26 1.31 5.39
N ASP A 107 15.68 0.48 4.43
CA ASP A 107 16.83 0.71 3.53
C ASP A 107 16.52 0.30 2.07
N GLU A 108 15.24 0.36 1.70
CA GLU A 108 14.80 -0.04 0.37
C GLU A 108 15.23 0.96 -0.71
N ASP A 109 15.41 0.47 -1.93
CA ASP A 109 15.73 1.31 -3.09
C ASP A 109 14.50 2.14 -3.55
N LYS A 110 14.76 3.34 -4.07
CA LYS A 110 13.73 4.29 -4.53
C LYS A 110 12.85 3.74 -5.66
N ASP A 111 13.41 2.91 -6.53
CA ASP A 111 12.75 2.42 -7.74
C ASP A 111 12.02 1.09 -7.49
N LEU A 112 12.11 0.52 -6.28
CA LEU A 112 11.32 -0.65 -5.91
C LEU A 112 9.85 -0.29 -5.74
N ALA A 113 8.97 -1.17 -6.21
CA ALA A 113 7.53 -1.02 -6.03
C ALA A 113 7.20 -1.01 -4.53
N MET A 114 6.49 0.03 -4.07
CA MET A 114 6.11 0.23 -2.69
C MET A 114 5.25 -0.93 -2.18
N ARG A 115 5.61 -1.45 -1.01
CA ARG A 115 4.83 -2.49 -0.33
C ARG A 115 3.60 -1.88 0.34
N ARG A 116 2.46 -2.56 0.21
CA ARG A 116 1.18 -2.20 0.83
C ARG A 116 1.30 -2.04 2.35
N GLY A 117 2.15 -2.84 2.99
CA GLY A 117 2.45 -2.77 4.41
C GLY A 117 3.12 -1.47 4.83
N VAL A 118 4.08 -0.98 4.04
CA VAL A 118 4.78 0.28 4.28
C VAL A 118 3.78 1.44 4.18
N LEU A 119 2.99 1.48 3.10
CA LEU A 119 1.94 2.48 2.93
C LEU A 119 0.94 2.46 4.10
N ALA A 120 0.43 1.27 4.45
CA ALA A 120 -0.56 1.12 5.50
C ALA A 120 -0.06 1.62 6.85
N ARG A 121 1.21 1.33 7.17
CA ARG A 121 1.86 1.83 8.39
C ARG A 121 1.91 3.36 8.38
N CYS A 122 2.38 3.97 7.29
CA CYS A 122 2.43 5.43 7.17
C CYS A 122 1.05 6.06 7.40
N VAL A 123 0.02 5.57 6.72
CA VAL A 123 -1.36 6.08 6.84
C VAL A 123 -1.89 5.98 8.27
N VAL A 124 -1.69 4.85 8.94
CA VAL A 124 -2.10 4.67 10.34
C VAL A 124 -1.44 5.70 11.26
N VAL A 125 -0.14 5.97 11.07
CA VAL A 125 0.60 6.92 11.89
C VAL A 125 0.17 8.36 11.59
N ILE A 126 0.07 8.73 10.30
CA ILE A 126 -0.35 10.08 9.85
C ILE A 126 -1.75 10.41 10.37
N CYS A 127 -2.72 9.52 10.14
CA CYS A 127 -4.11 9.71 10.55
C CYS A 127 -4.35 9.45 12.05
N LYS A 128 -3.32 9.07 12.81
CA LYS A 128 -3.41 8.74 14.24
C LYS A 128 -4.50 7.70 14.54
N ILE A 129 -4.61 6.70 13.67
CA ILE A 129 -5.60 5.62 13.80
C ILE A 129 -5.22 4.77 15.01
N LYS A 130 -6.07 4.77 16.03
CA LYS A 130 -5.86 3.97 17.26
C LYS A 130 -5.86 2.47 16.96
N GLY A 131 -6.74 2.06 16.04
CA GLY A 131 -7.00 0.68 15.65
C GLY A 131 -7.39 -0.27 16.79
N GLY A 132 -7.39 -1.56 16.48
CA GLY A 132 -7.70 -2.62 17.44
C GLY A 132 -6.61 -2.85 18.50
N VAL A 133 -6.91 -3.74 19.45
CA VAL A 133 -6.05 -4.05 20.61
C VAL A 133 -4.62 -4.41 20.21
N MET A 134 -4.43 -5.18 19.14
CA MET A 134 -3.09 -5.59 18.70
C MET A 134 -2.23 -4.42 18.21
N LEU A 135 -2.84 -3.45 17.51
CA LEU A 135 -2.16 -2.25 17.04
C LEU A 135 -1.75 -1.35 18.21
N GLN A 136 -2.59 -1.29 19.26
CA GLN A 136 -2.28 -0.53 20.48
C GLN A 136 -1.22 -1.21 21.34
N ALA A 137 -1.23 -2.54 21.42
CA ALA A 137 -0.28 -3.31 22.23
C ALA A 137 1.12 -3.43 21.61
N LEU A 138 1.19 -3.61 20.28
CA LEU A 138 2.44 -3.87 19.57
C LEU A 138 2.91 -2.68 18.71
N GLY A 139 2.10 -1.63 18.63
CA GLY A 139 2.37 -0.45 17.82
C GLY A 139 2.09 -0.65 16.32
N PRO A 140 2.34 0.41 15.53
CA PRO A 140 2.11 0.41 14.09
C PRO A 140 3.21 -0.39 13.37
N THR A 141 2.98 -1.70 13.24
CA THR A 141 3.76 -2.56 12.35
C THR A 141 3.05 -2.69 11.00
N GLU A 142 3.80 -2.94 9.91
CA GLU A 142 3.22 -3.12 8.57
C GLU A 142 2.07 -4.14 8.57
N ARG A 143 2.28 -5.30 9.20
CA ARG A 143 1.28 -6.38 9.30
C ARG A 143 0.00 -5.95 10.00
N TYR A 144 0.11 -5.28 11.16
CA TYR A 144 -1.09 -4.87 11.91
C TYR A 144 -1.78 -3.66 11.28
N SER A 145 -1.02 -2.74 10.69
CA SER A 145 -1.58 -1.59 9.96
C SER A 145 -2.35 -2.03 8.71
N THR A 146 -1.83 -2.99 7.93
CA THR A 146 -2.57 -3.56 6.79
C THR A 146 -3.87 -4.22 7.24
N ARG A 147 -3.87 -5.01 8.32
CA ARG A 147 -5.10 -5.63 8.83
C ARG A 147 -6.13 -4.61 9.30
N GLU A 148 -5.68 -3.56 9.98
CA GLU A 148 -6.56 -2.50 10.47
C GLU A 148 -7.21 -1.73 9.32
N LEU A 149 -6.41 -1.28 8.34
CA LEU A 149 -6.95 -0.58 7.16
C LEU A 149 -7.85 -1.47 6.32
N GLY A 150 -7.59 -2.79 6.27
CA GLY A 150 -8.48 -3.76 5.63
C GLY A 150 -9.82 -3.88 6.36
N ALA A 151 -9.82 -3.89 7.69
CA ALA A 151 -11.05 -3.91 8.48
C ALA A 151 -11.86 -2.61 8.32
N MET A 152 -11.20 -1.48 8.14
CA MET A 152 -11.83 -0.18 7.85
C MET A 152 -12.33 -0.04 6.40
N GLY A 153 -12.00 -0.99 5.51
CA GLY A 153 -12.33 -0.91 4.09
C GLY A 153 -11.51 0.12 3.31
N VAL A 154 -10.40 0.61 3.87
CA VAL A 154 -9.48 1.56 3.21
C VAL A 154 -8.59 0.84 2.18
N ILE A 155 -8.22 -0.42 2.47
CA ILE A 155 -7.56 -1.31 1.52
C ILE A 155 -8.37 -2.61 1.37
N PRO A 156 -8.20 -3.37 0.27
CA PRO A 156 -8.90 -4.65 0.11
C PRO A 156 -8.61 -5.62 1.26
N GLN A 157 -9.66 -6.27 1.77
CA GLN A 157 -9.52 -7.27 2.83
C GLN A 157 -8.71 -8.48 2.34
N GLY A 158 -7.91 -9.06 3.23
CA GLY A 158 -7.06 -10.23 2.90
C GLY A 158 -5.80 -9.90 2.10
N SER A 159 -5.53 -8.62 1.80
CA SER A 159 -4.28 -8.20 1.18
C SER A 159 -3.09 -8.51 2.06
N SER A 160 -1.98 -8.96 1.46
CA SER A 160 -0.72 -9.10 2.19
C SER A 160 0.04 -7.78 2.22
N GLU A 161 0.71 -7.53 3.34
CA GLU A 161 1.63 -6.42 3.57
C GLU A 161 2.79 -6.39 2.55
N ASN A 162 3.17 -7.54 1.99
CA ASN A 162 4.29 -7.64 1.05
C ASN A 162 3.90 -7.44 -0.42
N GLN A 163 2.60 -7.31 -0.72
CA GLN A 163 2.14 -7.04 -2.09
C GLN A 163 2.49 -5.61 -2.51
N SER A 164 2.85 -5.43 -3.77
CA SER A 164 2.96 -4.10 -4.37
C SER A 164 1.60 -3.41 -4.43
N ILE A 165 1.61 -2.09 -4.46
CA ILE A 165 0.40 -1.29 -4.65
C ILE A 165 0.37 -0.67 -6.05
N THR A 166 -0.78 -0.78 -6.72
CA THR A 166 -1.03 -0.10 -8.00
C THR A 166 -1.30 1.40 -7.77
N GLY A 167 -1.14 2.22 -8.80
CA GLY A 167 -1.39 3.65 -8.68
C GLY A 167 -2.84 4.01 -8.34
N LEU A 168 -3.81 3.28 -8.89
CA LEU A 168 -5.23 3.48 -8.59
C LEU A 168 -5.58 3.07 -7.14
N GLU A 169 -5.04 1.95 -6.66
CA GLU A 169 -5.20 1.56 -5.24
C GLU A 169 -4.56 2.59 -4.31
N TYR A 170 -3.35 3.06 -4.64
CA TYR A 170 -2.66 4.10 -3.87
C TYR A 170 -3.50 5.36 -3.75
N MET A 171 -4.03 5.87 -4.86
CA MET A 171 -4.92 7.05 -4.87
C MET A 171 -6.17 6.85 -4.01
N SER A 172 -6.77 5.66 -4.07
CA SER A 172 -7.95 5.32 -3.25
C SER A 172 -7.63 5.37 -1.76
N VAL A 173 -6.45 4.88 -1.36
CA VAL A 173 -5.98 4.91 0.03
C VAL A 173 -5.70 6.34 0.50
N ILE A 174 -5.04 7.15 -0.32
CA ILE A 174 -4.74 8.56 0.01
C ILE A 174 -6.03 9.36 0.18
N ALA A 175 -7.01 9.20 -0.72
CA ALA A 175 -8.32 9.86 -0.60
C ALA A 175 -9.04 9.49 0.71
N ALA A 176 -9.10 8.19 1.03
CA ALA A 176 -9.69 7.73 2.29
C ALA A 176 -8.94 8.26 3.52
N ALA A 177 -7.61 8.36 3.46
CA ALA A 177 -6.79 8.93 4.53
C ALA A 177 -7.06 10.43 4.73
N GLN A 178 -7.23 11.20 3.64
CA GLN A 178 -7.58 12.60 3.69
C GLN A 178 -8.97 12.81 4.31
N ASP A 179 -9.95 11.97 3.96
CA ASP A 179 -11.27 11.98 4.60
C ASP A 179 -11.19 11.74 6.11
N GLN A 180 -10.33 10.82 6.57
CA GLN A 180 -10.09 10.59 8.00
C GLN A 180 -9.50 11.82 8.70
N LEU A 181 -8.52 12.49 8.09
CA LEU A 181 -7.94 13.72 8.63
C LEU A 181 -9.01 14.80 8.77
N ASN A 182 -9.78 15.07 7.71
CA ASN A 182 -10.87 16.03 7.69
C ASN A 182 -11.93 15.75 8.78
N MET A 183 -12.33 14.49 8.94
CA MET A 183 -13.29 14.09 9.95
C MET A 183 -12.75 14.26 11.38
N SER A 184 -11.46 13.96 11.58
CA SER A 184 -10.81 14.14 12.88
C SER A 184 -10.70 15.62 13.27
N GLU A 185 -10.43 16.51 12.31
CA GLU A 185 -10.38 17.96 12.52
C GLU A 185 -11.75 18.53 12.85
N ARG A 186 -12.79 18.16 12.09
CA ARG A 186 -14.17 18.57 12.39
C ARG A 186 -14.62 18.14 13.78
N LYS A 187 -14.21 16.93 14.20
CA LYS A 187 -14.49 16.45 15.56
C LYS A 187 -13.79 17.31 16.61
N ARG A 188 -12.51 17.63 16.41
CA ARG A 188 -11.75 18.51 17.33
C ARG A 188 -12.35 19.91 17.43
N GLN A 189 -12.76 20.49 16.30
CA GLN A 189 -13.44 21.80 16.27
C GLN A 189 -14.74 21.74 17.08
N ARG A 190 -15.57 20.71 16.86
CA ARG A 190 -16.82 20.52 17.61
C ARG A 190 -16.61 20.32 19.11
N GLU A 191 -15.54 19.66 19.52
CA GLU A 191 -15.21 19.45 20.93
C GLU A 191 -14.56 20.68 21.59
N GLY A 192 -13.80 21.47 20.82
CA GLY A 192 -13.15 22.70 21.29
C GLY A 192 -14.07 23.93 21.35
N ASP A 193 -15.07 23.99 20.47
CA ASP A 193 -16.06 25.07 20.40
C ASP A 193 -17.30 24.83 21.29
N VAL A 194 -17.25 23.87 22.22
CA VAL A 194 -18.25 23.80 23.29
C VAL A 194 -17.83 24.83 24.35
N PRO A 195 -18.38 26.06 24.39
CA PRO A 195 -18.22 26.89 25.58
C PRO A 195 -18.69 26.06 26.75
N GLU A 196 -17.85 25.95 27.78
CA GLU A 196 -18.13 25.26 29.03
C GLU A 196 -19.42 25.85 29.62
N GLN A 197 -20.55 25.31 29.17
CA GLN A 197 -21.86 25.75 29.58
C GLN A 197 -21.95 25.30 31.04
N PRO A 198 -21.99 26.22 32.02
CA PRO A 198 -21.96 25.86 33.42
C PRO A 198 -23.07 24.85 33.62
N SER A 199 -22.67 23.65 34.08
CA SER A 199 -23.57 22.52 34.29
C SER A 199 -24.65 22.92 35.29
N ALA A 200 -25.73 23.50 34.78
CA ALA A 200 -26.94 23.71 35.52
C ALA A 200 -27.52 22.32 35.76
N LYS A 201 -27.61 21.95 37.04
CA LYS A 201 -28.21 20.69 37.50
C LYS A 201 -29.47 20.36 36.68
N PRO A 202 -29.63 19.12 36.20
CA PRO A 202 -30.84 18.69 35.50
C PRO A 202 -32.07 18.90 36.38
N THR A 203 -32.89 19.89 36.03
CA THR A 203 -34.28 19.97 36.49
C THR A 203 -35.08 19.12 35.49
N GLU A 204 -35.66 18.03 35.95
CA GLU A 204 -36.56 17.16 35.18
C GLU A 204 -37.62 18.00 34.44
N PRO A 205 -37.68 17.96 33.09
CA PRO A 205 -38.82 18.45 32.36
C PRO A 205 -39.86 17.33 32.24
N THR A 206 -41.00 17.59 32.85
CA THR A 206 -42.27 16.92 32.62
C THR A 206 -42.58 16.79 31.12
N SER A 207 -42.91 15.58 30.72
CA SER A 207 -43.40 15.18 29.39
C SER A 207 -44.67 15.96 28.97
N PRO A 208 -44.70 16.51 27.74
CA PRO A 208 -45.95 16.67 27.02
C PRO A 208 -45.94 15.94 25.67
N ALA A 209 -47.10 15.33 25.40
CA ALA A 209 -47.52 14.58 24.24
C ALA A 209 -46.96 15.02 22.87
N GLN A 210 -46.57 14.04 22.05
CA GLN A 210 -46.21 14.22 20.64
C GLN A 210 -47.42 13.98 19.71
N PRO A 211 -47.80 14.96 18.86
CA PRO A 211 -48.77 14.78 17.79
C PRO A 211 -48.18 14.16 16.52
N SER A 212 -49.02 13.36 15.87
CA SER A 212 -49.15 12.92 14.46
C SER A 212 -47.97 13.07 13.48
N GLN A 213 -47.59 11.93 12.89
CA GLN A 213 -46.67 11.79 11.76
C GLN A 213 -47.25 12.34 10.44
N PRO A 214 -46.45 13.00 9.58
CA PRO A 214 -46.79 13.27 8.19
C PRO A 214 -46.47 12.09 7.27
N THR A 215 -47.33 11.94 6.27
CA THR A 215 -47.42 10.91 5.23
C THR A 215 -46.14 10.78 4.38
N GLN A 216 -45.71 9.55 4.14
CA GLN A 216 -44.65 9.22 3.19
C GLN A 216 -45.10 9.44 1.72
N PRO A 217 -44.26 10.01 0.85
CA PRO A 217 -44.52 10.03 -0.59
C PRO A 217 -44.18 8.68 -1.23
N THR A 218 -45.12 8.21 -2.04
CA THR A 218 -45.09 7.02 -2.89
C THR A 218 -43.89 7.05 -3.85
N SER A 219 -43.01 6.06 -3.79
CA SER A 219 -41.95 5.85 -4.78
C SER A 219 -42.55 5.31 -6.08
N THR A 220 -42.57 6.13 -7.13
CA THR A 220 -42.80 5.70 -8.50
C THR A 220 -41.56 4.94 -8.98
N SER A 221 -41.70 3.62 -9.10
CA SER A 221 -40.71 2.74 -9.71
C SER A 221 -40.67 2.97 -11.23
N GLU A 222 -39.62 3.62 -11.71
CA GLU A 222 -39.31 3.71 -13.13
C GLU A 222 -38.70 2.36 -13.61
N PRO A 223 -39.24 1.73 -14.66
CA PRO A 223 -38.77 0.42 -15.11
C PRO A 223 -37.42 0.53 -15.82
N ALA A 224 -36.49 -0.33 -15.40
CA ALA A 224 -35.13 -0.43 -15.92
C ALA A 224 -35.12 -0.71 -17.45
N PRO A 225 -34.25 -0.04 -18.22
CA PRO A 225 -34.07 -0.34 -19.64
C PRO A 225 -33.42 -1.72 -19.86
N ALA A 226 -33.87 -2.40 -20.91
CA ALA A 226 -33.43 -3.74 -21.28
C ALA A 226 -31.91 -3.82 -21.55
N PRO A 227 -31.24 -4.93 -21.20
CA PRO A 227 -29.82 -5.11 -21.43
C PRO A 227 -29.50 -5.15 -22.93
N ALA A 228 -28.59 -4.27 -23.36
CA ALA A 228 -28.05 -4.26 -24.71
C ALA A 228 -27.22 -5.53 -24.97
N THR A 229 -27.51 -6.19 -26.09
CA THR A 229 -26.80 -7.36 -26.59
C THR A 229 -25.31 -7.05 -26.80
N PRO A 230 -24.38 -7.86 -26.26
CA PRO A 230 -22.96 -7.62 -26.50
C PRO A 230 -22.60 -7.85 -27.98
N PRO A 231 -21.72 -7.01 -28.57
CA PRO A 231 -21.24 -7.18 -29.93
C PRO A 231 -20.36 -8.43 -30.05
N ALA A 232 -20.47 -9.10 -31.20
CA ALA A 232 -19.72 -10.31 -31.53
C ALA A 232 -18.19 -10.09 -31.48
N PRO A 233 -17.40 -11.11 -31.06
CA PRO A 233 -15.95 -11.00 -30.96
C PRO A 233 -15.32 -10.78 -32.34
N ALA A 234 -14.51 -9.73 -32.44
CA ALA A 234 -13.70 -9.44 -33.62
C ALA A 234 -12.60 -10.50 -33.79
N THR A 235 -12.64 -11.22 -34.90
CA THR A 235 -11.57 -12.10 -35.37
C THR A 235 -10.29 -11.31 -35.61
N SER A 236 -9.22 -11.63 -34.88
CA SER A 236 -7.89 -11.08 -35.11
C SER A 236 -7.32 -11.53 -36.46
N PRO A 237 -6.65 -10.64 -37.23
CA PRO A 237 -5.98 -11.02 -38.46
C PRO A 237 -4.70 -11.83 -38.17
N ALA A 238 -4.46 -12.83 -39.01
CA ALA A 238 -3.32 -13.73 -38.95
C ALA A 238 -2.00 -12.97 -39.17
N THR A 239 -1.03 -13.23 -38.29
CA THR A 239 0.35 -12.74 -38.35
C THR A 239 1.05 -13.22 -39.62
N GLU A 240 1.44 -12.27 -40.48
CA GLU A 240 2.26 -12.49 -41.66
C GLU A 240 3.75 -12.70 -41.25
N PRO A 241 4.43 -13.78 -41.69
CA PRO A 241 5.81 -14.04 -41.31
C PRO A 241 6.78 -13.09 -42.03
N ALA A 242 7.65 -12.43 -41.24
CA ALA A 242 8.66 -11.50 -41.71
C ALA A 242 9.67 -12.17 -42.67
N ARG A 243 9.82 -11.56 -43.85
CA ARG A 243 10.74 -11.96 -44.93
C ARG A 243 12.16 -11.49 -44.58
N MET A 244 13.05 -12.44 -44.34
CA MET A 244 14.48 -12.21 -44.05
C MET A 244 15.22 -11.88 -45.36
N THR A 245 15.73 -10.65 -45.50
CA THR A 245 16.60 -10.28 -46.63
C THR A 245 18.08 -10.47 -46.27
N PRO A 246 18.88 -11.09 -47.15
CA PRO A 246 20.32 -11.25 -46.93
C PRO A 246 21.06 -9.93 -47.17
N VAL A 247 21.99 -9.62 -46.28
CA VAL A 247 22.97 -8.54 -46.41
C VAL A 247 24.09 -9.04 -47.32
N GLY A 248 24.36 -8.28 -48.38
CA GLY A 248 25.55 -8.43 -49.24
C GLY A 248 26.68 -7.53 -48.78
#